data_AF-A0A151EF50-F1
#
_entry.id   AF-A0A151EF50-F1
#
_cell.length_a   1.000
_cell.length_b   1.000
_cell.length_c   1.000
_cell.angle_alpha   90.00
_cell.angle_beta   90.00
_cell.angle_gamma   90.00
#
_symmetry.space_group_name_H-M   'P 1'
#
loop_
_entity.id
_entity.type
_entity.pdbx_description
1 polymer ?
#
loop_
_entity_poly.entity_id
_entity_poly.type
_entity_poly.pdbx_seq_one_letter_code
_entity_poly.pdbx_strand_id
1 'polypeptide(L)'
;MRDDGRDRGASGHGSIMFRQDLAYPREPNLITYYPPEPSEELKKQVMKDKAGGITLYIIGFAVALIAFIMALNFSRDIEIYAMLIPFLLVLGLVFAILYLMLDNVTLATLSRTLPIILLIALILLYIVSILSTVSDLGNIIDGGDQNAIDNALEDIFETILNPAFFMLSAGLLICRAGGTMLWTSTKVVHQYIPGTIILEVPGLASPEQPPEANMHDDADDDEDIEIRLCGNCDEPLTYIKQYDRWYCYECKEYAPRD
;
A
#
# COMPACT_ATOMS: atom_id res chain seq x y z
N MET A 1 -36.32 -31.24 -14.15
CA MET A 1 -35.21 -30.67 -13.35
C MET A 1 -34.00 -31.54 -13.58
N ARG A 2 -33.10 -31.10 -14.48
CA ARG A 2 -31.81 -31.74 -14.73
C ARG A 2 -30.82 -31.13 -13.75
N ASP A 3 -30.22 -31.99 -12.95
CA ASP A 3 -29.17 -31.66 -12.00
C ASP A 3 -27.86 -31.66 -12.78
N ASP A 4 -27.39 -30.47 -13.16
CA ASP A 4 -26.11 -30.30 -13.85
C ASP A 4 -25.00 -30.48 -12.81
N GLY A 5 -24.44 -31.70 -12.81
CA GLY A 5 -23.27 -32.10 -12.05
C GLY A 5 -22.11 -31.15 -12.31
N ARG A 6 -21.91 -30.21 -11.38
CA ARG A 6 -20.69 -29.42 -11.30
C ARG A 6 -19.58 -30.31 -10.77
N ASP A 7 -18.74 -30.76 -11.70
CA ASP A 7 -17.42 -31.31 -11.43
C ASP A 7 -16.64 -30.34 -10.54
N ARG A 8 -16.62 -30.61 -9.23
CA ARG A 8 -15.60 -30.09 -8.34
C ARG A 8 -14.34 -30.90 -8.65
N GLY A 9 -13.58 -30.42 -9.63
CA GLY A 9 -12.24 -30.93 -9.90
C GLY A 9 -11.48 -31.02 -8.60
N ALA A 10 -10.89 -32.19 -8.35
CA ALA A 10 -10.09 -32.46 -7.18
C ALA A 10 -9.05 -31.35 -7.03
N SER A 11 -9.07 -30.67 -5.88
CA SER A 11 -7.96 -29.85 -5.42
C SER A 11 -6.78 -30.79 -5.16
N GLY A 12 -6.08 -31.17 -6.23
CA GLY A 12 -4.85 -31.92 -6.17
C GLY A 12 -3.87 -31.13 -5.31
N HIS A 13 -3.20 -31.82 -4.40
CA HIS A 13 -2.03 -31.30 -3.69
C HIS A 13 -1.15 -30.55 -4.69
N GLY A 14 -0.99 -29.24 -4.49
CA GLY A 14 -0.16 -28.40 -5.35
C GLY A 14 1.27 -28.95 -5.33
N SER A 15 1.62 -29.70 -6.36
CA SER A 15 3.01 -30.09 -6.59
C SER A 15 3.75 -28.82 -6.96
N ILE A 16 4.69 -28.44 -6.11
CA ILE A 16 5.60 -27.33 -6.37
C ILE A 16 6.52 -27.81 -7.51
N MET A 17 6.17 -27.44 -8.74
CA MET A 17 7.02 -27.69 -9.91
C MET A 17 8.19 -26.70 -9.87
N PHE A 18 9.35 -27.17 -9.42
CA PHE A 18 10.60 -26.43 -9.57
C PHE A 18 11.05 -26.53 -11.03
N ARG A 19 10.85 -25.46 -11.81
CA ARG A 19 11.44 -25.35 -13.15
C ARG A 19 12.95 -25.14 -12.99
N GLN A 20 13.74 -26.18 -13.25
CA GLN A 20 15.21 -26.15 -13.13
C GLN A 20 15.93 -25.57 -14.36
N ASP A 21 15.17 -25.15 -15.37
CA ASP A 21 15.70 -24.92 -16.73
C ASP A 21 16.19 -23.47 -16.96
N LEU A 22 16.06 -22.58 -15.98
CA LEU A 22 16.51 -21.20 -16.09
C LEU A 22 17.99 -21.10 -15.66
N ALA A 23 18.87 -20.85 -16.63
CA ALA A 23 20.29 -20.62 -16.42
C ALA A 23 20.54 -19.25 -15.76
N TYR A 24 20.34 -19.16 -14.44
CA TYR A 24 20.77 -18.02 -13.63
C TYR A 24 22.00 -18.39 -12.78
N PRO A 25 22.88 -17.42 -12.50
CA PRO A 25 24.04 -17.62 -11.62
C PRO A 25 23.54 -18.12 -10.26
N ARG A 26 23.96 -19.33 -9.91
CA ARG A 26 23.62 -19.97 -8.63
C ARG A 26 24.48 -19.34 -7.55
N GLU A 27 23.96 -18.33 -6.87
CA GLU A 27 24.41 -18.09 -5.51
C GLU A 27 24.00 -19.31 -4.68
N PRO A 28 24.96 -20.02 -4.05
CA PRO A 28 24.62 -21.13 -3.18
C PRO A 28 23.79 -20.57 -2.03
N ASN A 29 22.52 -21.00 -1.91
CA ASN A 29 21.52 -20.68 -0.88
C ASN A 29 20.36 -19.75 -1.28
N LEU A 30 20.27 -19.26 -2.52
CA LEU A 30 19.09 -18.49 -2.96
C LEU A 30 18.08 -19.38 -3.70
N ILE A 31 16.95 -19.71 -3.05
CA ILE A 31 15.82 -20.39 -3.71
C ILE A 31 14.83 -19.33 -4.19
N THR A 32 14.86 -19.01 -5.49
CA THR A 32 13.86 -18.11 -6.07
C THR A 32 12.56 -18.87 -6.31
N TYR A 33 11.50 -18.51 -5.59
CA TYR A 33 10.17 -19.05 -5.81
C TYR A 33 9.46 -18.24 -6.89
N TYR A 34 9.15 -18.88 -8.01
CA TYR A 34 8.27 -18.31 -9.04
C TYR A 34 6.88 -18.89 -8.84
N PRO A 35 5.89 -18.10 -8.41
CA PRO A 35 4.51 -18.59 -8.38
C PRO A 35 4.10 -19.00 -9.80
N PRO A 36 3.33 -20.09 -9.95
CA PRO A 36 2.83 -20.49 -11.26
C PRO A 36 2.01 -19.35 -11.87
N GLU A 37 2.10 -19.18 -13.20
CA GLU A 37 1.29 -18.19 -13.90
C GLU A 37 -0.20 -18.38 -13.56
N PRO A 38 -0.94 -17.28 -13.32
CA PRO A 38 -2.35 -17.38 -12.98
C PRO A 38 -3.12 -18.04 -14.12
N SER A 39 -4.06 -18.92 -13.78
CA SER A 39 -4.91 -19.59 -14.78
C SER A 39 -5.70 -18.57 -15.60
N GLU A 40 -6.00 -18.90 -16.86
CA GLU A 40 -6.82 -18.04 -17.74
C GLU A 40 -8.20 -17.74 -17.13
N GLU A 41 -8.76 -18.68 -16.35
CA GLU A 41 -10.00 -18.49 -15.60
C GLU A 41 -9.86 -17.39 -14.54
N LEU A 42 -8.75 -17.38 -13.80
CA LEU A 42 -8.48 -16.36 -12.78
C LEU A 42 -8.27 -14.99 -13.43
N LYS A 43 -7.53 -14.92 -14.54
CA LYS A 43 -7.36 -13.65 -15.31
C LYS A 43 -8.72 -13.10 -15.76
N LYS A 44 -9.60 -13.97 -16.26
CA LYS A 44 -10.96 -13.59 -16.68
C LYS A 44 -11.82 -13.12 -15.51
N GLN A 45 -11.71 -13.79 -14.36
CA GLN A 45 -12.42 -13.38 -13.14
C GLN A 45 -11.93 -12.01 -12.65
N VAL A 46 -10.61 -11.79 -12.59
CA VAL A 46 -10.03 -10.50 -12.21
C VAL A 46 -10.50 -9.37 -13.14
N MET A 47 -10.51 -9.60 -14.46
CA MET A 47 -11.02 -8.60 -15.41
C MET A 47 -12.50 -8.27 -15.19
N LYS A 48 -13.32 -9.29 -14.87
CA LYS A 48 -14.74 -9.10 -14.54
C LYS A 48 -14.91 -8.31 -13.26
N ASP A 49 -14.13 -8.61 -12.22
CA ASP A 49 -14.19 -7.92 -10.93
C ASP A 49 -13.68 -6.48 -11.05
N LYS A 50 -12.64 -6.24 -11.87
CA LYS A 50 -12.16 -4.90 -12.21
C LYS A 50 -13.25 -4.09 -12.90
N ALA A 51 -13.91 -4.65 -13.92
CA ALA A 51 -15.02 -3.99 -14.60
C ALA A 51 -16.21 -3.69 -13.66
N GLY A 52 -16.54 -4.62 -12.76
CA GLY A 52 -17.57 -4.43 -11.75
C GLY A 52 -17.25 -3.29 -10.78
N GLY A 53 -16.01 -3.26 -10.27
CA GLY A 53 -15.54 -2.19 -9.38
C GLY A 53 -15.56 -0.80 -10.03
N ILE A 54 -15.17 -0.72 -11.31
CA ILE A 54 -15.24 0.53 -12.10
C ILE A 54 -16.68 1.00 -12.25
N THR A 55 -17.58 0.08 -12.62
CA THR A 55 -18.99 0.39 -12.85
C THR A 55 -19.63 0.94 -11.57
N LEU A 56 -19.40 0.27 -10.43
CA LEU A 56 -19.87 0.74 -9.12
C LEU A 56 -19.30 2.13 -8.79
N TYR A 57 -18.01 2.35 -9.04
CA TYR A 57 -17.39 3.64 -8.76
C TYR A 57 -18.04 4.78 -9.57
N ILE A 58 -18.26 4.58 -10.87
CA ILE A 58 -18.90 5.58 -11.74
C ILE A 58 -20.34 5.87 -11.30
N ILE A 59 -21.11 4.83 -10.94
CA ILE A 59 -22.48 5.00 -10.44
C ILE A 59 -22.47 5.81 -9.15
N GLY A 60 -21.62 5.44 -8.18
CA GLY A 60 -21.49 6.18 -6.92
C GLY A 60 -21.10 7.64 -7.14
N PHE A 61 -20.18 7.88 -8.07
CA PHE A 61 -19.74 9.22 -8.42
C PHE A 61 -20.86 10.06 -9.04
N ALA A 62 -21.63 9.49 -9.97
CA ALA A 62 -22.76 10.16 -10.59
C ALA A 62 -23.84 10.52 -9.56
N VAL A 63 -24.16 9.60 -8.63
CA VAL A 63 -25.11 9.87 -7.53
C VAL A 63 -24.60 10.99 -6.64
N ALA A 64 -23.32 10.97 -6.26
CA ALA A 64 -22.70 12.03 -5.45
C ALA A 64 -22.72 13.39 -6.16
N LEU A 65 -22.47 13.42 -7.47
CA LEU A 65 -22.49 14.64 -8.28
C LEU A 65 -23.90 15.22 -8.39
N ILE A 66 -24.92 14.39 -8.65
CA ILE A 66 -26.32 14.82 -8.71
C ILE A 66 -26.76 15.37 -7.35
N ALA A 67 -26.43 14.66 -6.27
CA ALA A 67 -26.72 15.10 -4.91
C ALA A 67 -26.06 16.45 -4.60
N PHE A 68 -24.81 16.63 -5.02
CA PHE A 68 -24.11 17.91 -4.87
C PHE A 68 -24.79 19.04 -5.64
N ILE A 69 -25.18 18.82 -6.90
CA ILE A 69 -25.91 19.83 -7.70
C ILE A 69 -27.25 20.19 -7.04
N MET A 70 -27.97 19.20 -6.48
CA MET A 70 -29.18 19.47 -5.71
C MET A 70 -28.89 20.30 -4.45
N ALA A 71 -27.80 20.01 -3.73
CA ALA A 71 -27.38 20.79 -2.56
C ALA A 71 -27.06 22.24 -2.91
N LEU A 72 -26.40 22.48 -4.06
CA LEU A 72 -26.10 23.84 -4.55
C LEU A 72 -27.36 24.67 -4.82
N ASN A 73 -28.43 24.04 -5.31
CA ASN A 73 -29.68 24.75 -5.56
C ASN A 73 -30.42 25.11 -4.25
N PHE A 74 -30.16 24.36 -3.19
CA PHE A 74 -30.86 24.53 -1.92
C PHE A 74 -30.22 25.60 -1.02
N SER A 75 -28.89 25.76 -1.07
CA SER A 75 -28.19 26.67 -0.17
C SER A 75 -27.53 27.83 -0.92
N ARG A 76 -28.10 29.04 -0.80
CA ARG A 76 -27.48 30.28 -1.28
C ARG A 76 -26.32 30.74 -0.40
N ASP A 77 -26.30 30.37 0.88
CA ASP A 77 -25.36 30.91 1.87
C ASP A 77 -24.05 30.11 1.98
N ILE A 78 -23.89 29.09 1.15
CA ILE A 78 -22.77 28.17 1.20
C ILE A 78 -21.83 28.42 0.01
N GLU A 79 -21.20 29.60 -0.03
CA GLU A 79 -20.17 29.88 -1.05
C GLU A 79 -18.93 28.99 -0.87
N ILE A 80 -18.57 28.66 0.37
CA ILE A 80 -17.34 27.91 0.66
C ILE A 80 -17.46 26.45 0.20
N TYR A 81 -18.61 25.78 0.40
CA TYR A 81 -18.75 24.38 -0.06
C TYR A 81 -18.94 24.28 -1.58
N ALA A 82 -19.42 25.36 -2.22
CA ALA A 82 -19.60 25.41 -3.66
C ALA A 82 -18.29 25.27 -4.44
N MET A 83 -17.14 25.67 -3.87
CA MET A 83 -15.83 25.45 -4.49
C MET A 83 -15.13 24.17 -4.01
N LEU A 84 -15.23 23.84 -2.72
CA LEU A 84 -14.48 22.73 -2.14
C LEU A 84 -14.98 21.35 -2.59
N ILE A 85 -16.29 21.13 -2.57
CA ILE A 85 -16.87 19.82 -2.92
C ILE A 85 -16.62 19.44 -4.40
N PRO A 86 -16.83 20.31 -5.41
CA PRO A 86 -16.58 19.92 -6.80
C PRO A 86 -15.08 19.75 -7.07
N PHE A 87 -14.21 20.54 -6.42
CA PHE A 87 -12.77 20.32 -6.47
C PHE A 87 -12.41 18.92 -5.99
N LEU A 88 -12.96 18.49 -4.85
CA LEU A 88 -12.69 17.17 -4.30
C LEU A 88 -13.31 16.03 -5.13
N LEU A 89 -14.50 16.23 -5.73
CA LEU A 89 -15.10 15.28 -6.66
C LEU A 89 -14.25 15.12 -7.93
N VAL A 90 -13.81 16.23 -8.52
CA VAL A 90 -12.90 16.21 -9.69
C VAL A 90 -11.59 15.52 -9.33
N LEU A 91 -11.02 15.82 -8.18
CA LEU A 91 -9.81 15.18 -7.68
C LEU A 91 -10.00 13.66 -7.54
N GLY A 92 -11.13 13.23 -6.96
CA GLY A 92 -11.49 11.81 -6.85
C GLY A 92 -11.63 11.12 -8.20
N LEU A 93 -12.27 11.77 -9.17
CA LEU A 93 -12.41 11.28 -10.54
C LEU A 93 -11.06 11.17 -11.26
N VAL A 94 -10.18 12.16 -11.11
CA VAL A 94 -8.82 12.12 -11.67
C VAL A 94 -8.04 10.93 -11.10
N PHE A 95 -8.11 10.70 -9.79
CA PHE A 95 -7.45 9.55 -9.18
C PHE A 95 -8.02 8.21 -9.63
N ALA A 96 -9.34 8.13 -9.84
CA ALA A 96 -9.96 6.95 -10.42
C ALA A 96 -9.46 6.67 -11.84
N ILE A 97 -9.34 7.71 -12.68
CA ILE A 97 -8.79 7.59 -14.04
C ILE A 97 -7.31 7.21 -14.02
N LEU A 98 -6.50 7.85 -13.17
CA LEU A 98 -5.07 7.52 -13.03
C LEU A 98 -4.87 6.07 -12.59
N TYR A 99 -5.70 5.58 -11.67
CA TYR A 99 -5.69 4.19 -11.26
C TYR A 99 -5.97 3.24 -12.43
N LEU A 100 -6.88 3.58 -13.35
CA LEU A 100 -7.14 2.79 -14.56
C LEU A 100 -5.97 2.75 -15.53
N MET A 101 -5.16 3.81 -15.57
CA MET A 101 -4.05 3.94 -16.50
C MET A 101 -2.76 3.28 -16.00
N LEU A 102 -2.52 3.30 -14.68
CA LEU A 102 -1.17 3.04 -14.13
C LEU A 102 -1.02 1.69 -13.42
N ASP A 103 -2.09 0.88 -13.27
CA ASP A 103 -2.09 -0.45 -12.61
C ASP A 103 -1.21 -0.51 -11.35
N ASN A 104 -1.26 0.56 -10.54
CA ASN A 104 -0.38 0.72 -9.38
C ASN A 104 -1.15 0.47 -8.08
N VAL A 105 -0.58 -0.35 -7.20
CA VAL A 105 -1.12 -0.68 -5.87
C VAL A 105 -1.30 0.58 -4.99
N THR A 106 -0.42 1.57 -5.14
CA THR A 106 -0.51 2.82 -4.37
C THR A 106 -1.74 3.64 -4.79
N LEU A 107 -2.02 3.74 -6.08
CA LEU A 107 -3.23 4.38 -6.63
C LEU A 107 -4.51 3.64 -6.21
N ALA A 108 -4.46 2.30 -6.15
CA ALA A 108 -5.57 1.48 -5.66
C ALA A 108 -5.88 1.76 -4.18
N THR A 109 -4.83 1.97 -3.39
CA THR A 109 -4.97 2.29 -1.96
C THR A 109 -5.55 3.68 -1.79
N LEU A 110 -5.11 4.64 -2.61
CA LEU A 110 -5.61 6.01 -2.61
C LEU A 110 -7.10 6.09 -3.01
N SER A 111 -7.52 5.37 -4.06
CA SER A 111 -8.93 5.36 -4.49
C SER A 111 -9.87 4.78 -3.42
N ARG A 112 -9.35 3.94 -2.51
CA ARG A 112 -10.07 3.40 -1.35
C ARG A 112 -10.15 4.38 -0.17
N THR A 113 -9.08 5.13 0.10
CA THR A 113 -9.01 6.04 1.25
C THR A 113 -9.68 7.38 0.97
N LEU A 114 -9.62 7.87 -0.27
CA LEU A 114 -10.12 9.19 -0.65
C LEU A 114 -11.63 9.38 -0.39
N PRO A 115 -12.53 8.42 -0.72
CA PRO A 115 -13.95 8.54 -0.36
C PRO A 115 -14.19 8.59 1.15
N ILE A 116 -13.35 7.95 1.98
CA ILE A 116 -13.47 8.03 3.44
C ILE A 116 -13.06 9.42 3.92
N ILE A 117 -11.94 9.94 3.43
CA ILE A 117 -11.47 11.28 3.78
C ILE A 117 -12.53 12.31 3.39
N LEU A 118 -13.15 12.15 2.20
CA LEU A 118 -14.27 12.96 1.76
C LEU A 118 -15.48 12.86 2.67
N LEU A 119 -15.87 11.64 3.06
CA LEU A 119 -16.98 11.42 3.98
C LEU A 119 -16.73 12.09 5.33
N ILE A 120 -15.53 11.95 5.89
CA ILE A 120 -15.14 12.59 7.16
C ILE A 120 -15.18 14.10 7.02
N ALA A 121 -14.62 14.65 5.94
CA ALA A 121 -14.66 16.09 5.67
C ALA A 121 -16.11 16.60 5.59
N LEU A 122 -17.00 15.90 4.87
CA LEU A 122 -18.42 16.27 4.79
C LEU A 122 -19.12 16.20 6.14
N ILE A 123 -18.85 15.17 6.94
CA ILE A 123 -19.40 15.06 8.31
C ILE A 123 -18.93 16.23 9.17
N LEU A 124 -17.64 16.59 9.13
CA LEU A 124 -17.11 17.71 9.89
C LEU A 124 -17.72 19.04 9.44
N LEU A 125 -17.84 19.28 8.13
CA LEU A 125 -18.47 20.48 7.58
C LEU A 125 -19.95 20.57 7.99
N TYR A 126 -20.64 19.43 7.98
CA TYR A 126 -22.02 19.35 8.43
C TYR A 126 -22.17 19.64 9.93
N ILE A 127 -21.26 19.12 10.78
CA ILE A 127 -21.22 19.47 12.20
C ILE A 127 -20.98 20.97 12.40
N VAL A 128 -20.03 21.56 11.67
CA VAL A 128 -19.76 23.01 11.75
C VAL A 128 -20.99 23.81 11.33
N SER A 129 -21.71 23.37 10.30
CA SER A 129 -22.97 23.99 9.88
C SER A 129 -24.01 23.97 11.00
N ILE A 130 -24.21 22.83 11.66
CA ILE A 130 -25.13 22.70 12.80
C ILE A 130 -24.71 23.60 13.97
N LEU A 131 -23.42 23.62 14.29
CA LEU A 131 -22.91 24.45 15.38
C LEU A 131 -23.10 25.94 15.09
N SER A 132 -22.94 26.37 13.84
CA SER A 132 -23.22 27.74 13.41
C SER A 132 -24.70 28.07 13.63
N THR A 133 -25.62 27.23 13.16
CA THR A 133 -27.08 27.47 13.33
C THR A 133 -27.49 27.47 14.80
N VAL A 134 -26.87 26.62 15.64
CA VAL A 134 -27.14 26.58 17.09
C VAL A 134 -26.58 27.82 17.80
N SER A 135 -25.42 28.32 17.38
CA SER A 135 -24.85 29.56 17.92
C SER A 135 -25.76 30.76 17.63
N ASP A 136 -26.33 30.82 16.42
CA ASP A 136 -27.28 31.86 16.04
C ASP A 136 -28.57 31.77 16.87
N LEU A 137 -29.06 30.54 17.11
CA LEU A 137 -30.20 30.32 17.99
C LEU A 137 -29.93 30.77 19.45
N GLY A 138 -28.71 30.53 19.96
CA GLY A 138 -28.30 30.98 21.29
C GLY A 138 -28.39 32.51 21.44
N ASN A 139 -27.96 33.24 20.40
CA ASN A 139 -28.06 34.70 20.37
C ASN A 139 -29.52 35.20 20.31
N ILE A 140 -30.44 34.42 19.71
CA ILE A 140 -31.88 34.75 19.66
C ILE A 140 -32.54 34.51 21.01
N ILE A 141 -32.18 33.45 21.74
CA ILE A 141 -32.81 33.11 23.02
C ILE A 141 -32.59 34.19 24.09
N ASP A 142 -31.46 34.91 24.04
CA ASP A 142 -31.15 35.97 25.00
C ASP A 142 -31.94 37.28 24.79
N GLY A 143 -32.81 37.37 23.77
CA GLY A 143 -33.67 38.57 23.58
C GLY A 143 -34.81 38.47 22.57
N GLY A 144 -35.17 37.28 22.08
CA GLY A 144 -35.94 37.08 20.86
C GLY A 144 -37.42 36.76 21.01
N ASP A 145 -38.19 37.27 20.05
CA ASP A 145 -39.60 36.95 19.75
C ASP A 145 -39.80 35.44 19.52
N GLN A 146 -40.89 34.86 20.04
CA GLN A 146 -41.21 33.42 19.89
C GLN A 146 -41.23 32.99 18.42
N ASN A 147 -41.66 33.87 17.52
CA ASN A 147 -41.71 33.58 16.08
C ASN A 147 -40.31 33.35 15.48
N ALA A 148 -39.26 33.93 16.05
CA ALA A 148 -37.89 33.73 15.58
C ALA A 148 -37.35 32.33 15.95
N ILE A 149 -37.83 31.76 17.07
CA ILE A 149 -37.43 30.43 17.52
C ILE A 149 -38.04 29.34 16.63
N ASP A 150 -39.32 29.46 16.29
CA ASP A 150 -40.01 28.48 15.44
C ASP A 150 -39.40 28.42 14.03
N ASN A 151 -39.11 29.58 13.43
CA ASN A 151 -38.44 29.65 12.13
C ASN A 151 -37.03 29.04 12.17
N ALA A 152 -36.25 29.33 13.22
CA ALA A 152 -34.91 28.76 13.36
C ALA A 152 -34.93 27.24 13.55
N LEU A 153 -35.94 26.69 14.23
CA LEU A 153 -36.11 25.24 14.35
C LEU A 153 -36.48 24.60 13.01
N GLU A 154 -37.36 25.22 12.23
CA GLU A 154 -37.73 24.73 10.89
C GLU A 154 -36.52 24.72 9.94
N ASP A 155 -35.69 25.77 9.96
CA ASP A 155 -34.44 25.84 9.21
C ASP A 155 -33.43 24.76 9.64
N ILE A 156 -33.34 24.47 10.94
CA ILE A 156 -32.51 23.36 11.45
C ILE A 156 -33.03 22.02 10.96
N PHE A 157 -34.35 21.78 10.97
CA PHE A 157 -34.92 20.52 10.49
C PHE A 157 -34.73 20.35 8.98
N GLU A 158 -34.92 21.40 8.17
CA GLU A 158 -34.62 21.34 6.73
C GLU A 158 -33.13 21.08 6.46
N THR A 159 -32.25 21.70 7.25
CA THR A 159 -30.81 21.48 7.16
C THR A 159 -30.46 20.04 7.53
N ILE A 160 -31.08 19.49 8.58
CA ILE A 160 -30.79 18.14 9.07
C ILE A 160 -31.32 17.04 8.13
N LEU A 161 -32.52 17.24 7.60
CA LEU A 161 -33.20 16.26 6.75
C LEU A 161 -32.90 16.47 5.27
N ASN A 162 -31.85 17.21 4.92
CA ASN A 162 -31.54 17.52 3.53
C ASN A 162 -31.26 16.21 2.74
N PRO A 163 -32.15 15.82 1.81
CA PRO A 163 -32.00 14.57 1.06
C PRO A 163 -30.73 14.57 0.21
N ALA A 164 -30.20 15.74 -0.13
CA ALA A 164 -28.94 15.87 -0.85
C ALA A 164 -27.76 15.33 -0.02
N PHE A 165 -27.72 15.56 1.30
CA PHE A 165 -26.65 15.04 2.14
C PHE A 165 -26.70 13.50 2.23
N PHE A 166 -27.91 12.95 2.33
CA PHE A 166 -28.11 11.50 2.32
C PHE A 166 -27.67 10.87 0.98
N MET A 167 -28.07 11.47 -0.14
CA MET A 167 -27.66 10.98 -1.46
C MET A 167 -26.15 11.14 -1.69
N LEU A 168 -25.54 12.21 -1.20
CA LEU A 168 -24.09 12.44 -1.31
C LEU A 168 -23.31 11.39 -0.52
N SER A 169 -23.72 11.11 0.72
CA SER A 169 -23.11 10.07 1.55
C SER A 169 -23.32 8.67 0.96
N ALA A 170 -24.50 8.35 0.45
CA ALA A 170 -24.78 7.10 -0.26
C ALA A 170 -23.87 6.94 -1.50
N GLY A 171 -23.73 7.99 -2.32
CA GLY A 171 -22.84 8.01 -3.47
C GLY A 171 -21.38 7.72 -3.11
N LEU A 172 -20.88 8.33 -2.03
CA LEU A 172 -19.52 8.10 -1.53
C LEU A 172 -19.32 6.68 -0.97
N LEU A 173 -20.32 6.11 -0.31
CA LEU A 173 -20.28 4.72 0.14
C LEU A 173 -20.24 3.74 -1.04
N ILE A 174 -20.97 4.01 -2.12
CA ILE A 174 -20.91 3.22 -3.35
C ILE A 174 -19.53 3.37 -4.01
N CYS A 175 -18.97 4.58 -4.07
CA CYS A 175 -17.59 4.79 -4.56
C CYS A 175 -16.58 3.97 -3.76
N ARG A 176 -16.72 3.95 -2.43
CA ARG A 176 -15.87 3.14 -1.55
C ARG A 176 -15.99 1.65 -1.85
N ALA A 177 -17.22 1.13 -2.03
CA ALA A 177 -17.43 -0.27 -2.39
C ALA A 177 -16.75 -0.62 -3.73
N GLY A 178 -16.90 0.24 -4.74
CA GLY A 178 -16.19 0.12 -6.02
C GLY A 178 -14.66 0.11 -5.86
N GLY A 179 -14.13 1.06 -5.07
CA GLY A 179 -12.70 1.13 -4.75
C GLY A 179 -12.16 -0.10 -4.01
N THR A 180 -12.93 -0.67 -3.09
CA THR A 180 -12.53 -1.93 -2.42
C THR A 180 -12.45 -3.11 -3.37
N MET A 181 -13.40 -3.22 -4.31
CA MET A 181 -13.44 -4.30 -5.31
C MET A 181 -12.26 -4.19 -6.29
N LEU A 182 -11.95 -2.95 -6.70
CA LEU A 182 -10.77 -2.63 -7.51
C LEU A 182 -9.47 -3.03 -6.79
N TRP A 183 -9.32 -2.63 -5.52
CA TRP A 183 -8.15 -2.97 -4.72
C TRP A 183 -7.98 -4.48 -4.54
N THR A 184 -9.05 -5.21 -4.23
CA THR A 184 -8.97 -6.68 -4.09
C THR A 184 -8.58 -7.36 -5.39
N SER A 185 -9.13 -6.91 -6.53
CA SER A 185 -8.77 -7.47 -7.84
C SER A 185 -7.30 -7.24 -8.18
N THR A 186 -6.76 -6.07 -7.83
CA THR A 186 -5.34 -5.71 -8.08
C THR A 186 -4.41 -6.51 -7.17
N LYS A 187 -4.79 -6.70 -5.91
CA LYS A 187 -3.98 -7.47 -4.96
C LYS A 187 -3.85 -8.93 -5.38
N VAL A 188 -4.92 -9.53 -5.90
CA VAL A 188 -4.88 -10.91 -6.42
C VAL A 188 -3.87 -11.02 -7.56
N VAL A 189 -3.78 -10.04 -8.46
CA VAL A 189 -2.79 -10.04 -9.55
C VAL A 189 -1.37 -9.85 -9.01
N HIS A 190 -1.16 -8.90 -8.09
CA HIS A 190 0.17 -8.60 -7.57
C HIS A 190 0.72 -9.66 -6.61
N GLN A 191 -0.11 -10.51 -6.02
CA GLN A 191 0.38 -11.70 -5.29
C GLN A 191 1.12 -12.70 -6.18
N TYR A 192 1.04 -12.55 -7.51
CA TYR A 192 1.85 -13.30 -8.47
C TYR A 192 3.15 -12.60 -8.88
N ILE A 193 3.52 -11.48 -8.23
CA ILE A 193 4.88 -10.93 -8.42
C ILE A 193 5.86 -11.94 -7.83
N PRO A 194 6.91 -12.36 -8.58
CA PRO A 194 7.93 -13.26 -8.07
C PRO A 194 8.57 -12.64 -6.81
N GLY A 195 8.32 -13.26 -5.67
CA GLY A 195 8.95 -12.90 -4.41
C GLY A 195 10.16 -13.81 -4.19
N THR A 196 11.32 -13.21 -3.94
CA THR A 196 12.48 -13.97 -3.51
C THR A 196 12.30 -14.32 -2.03
N ILE A 197 12.09 -15.60 -1.74
CA ILE A 197 12.08 -16.10 -0.36
C ILE A 197 13.52 -16.49 -0.04
N ILE A 198 14.20 -15.69 0.78
CA ILE A 198 15.51 -16.05 1.31
C ILE A 198 15.26 -17.06 2.43
N LEU A 199 15.55 -18.33 2.17
CA LEU A 199 15.56 -19.36 3.21
C LEU A 199 16.90 -19.27 3.92
N GLU A 200 16.94 -18.51 5.01
CA GLU A 200 18.06 -18.60 5.96
C GLU A 200 18.03 -20.01 6.56
N VAL A 201 18.95 -20.86 6.14
CA VAL A 201 19.13 -22.19 6.75
C VAL A 201 19.94 -21.99 8.03
N PRO A 202 19.35 -22.09 9.24
CA PRO A 202 20.10 -21.94 10.46
C PRO A 202 21.12 -23.08 10.57
N GLY A 203 22.41 -22.74 10.49
CA GLY A 203 23.50 -23.70 10.72
C GLY A 203 24.45 -23.94 9.54
N LEU A 204 24.22 -23.36 8.36
CA LEU A 204 25.32 -23.18 7.41
C LEU A 204 26.09 -21.94 7.85
N ALA A 205 27.29 -22.14 8.40
CA ALA A 205 28.24 -21.06 8.60
C ALA A 205 28.39 -20.31 7.26
N SER A 206 27.98 -19.04 7.25
CA SER A 206 28.27 -18.16 6.12
C SER A 206 29.76 -18.31 5.80
N PRO A 207 30.17 -18.62 4.56
CA PRO A 207 31.59 -18.61 4.22
C PRO A 207 32.13 -17.26 4.69
N GLU A 208 33.13 -17.29 5.57
CA GLU A 208 33.77 -16.09 6.10
C GLU A 208 34.04 -15.16 4.93
N GLN A 209 33.29 -14.07 4.87
CA GLN A 209 33.50 -13.01 3.92
C GLN A 209 34.96 -12.59 4.15
N PRO A 210 35.85 -12.68 3.15
CA PRO A 210 37.24 -12.29 3.32
C PRO A 210 37.21 -10.88 3.90
N PRO A 211 37.97 -10.62 4.99
CA PRO A 211 37.81 -9.41 5.79
C PRO A 211 37.81 -8.21 4.85
N GLU A 212 36.63 -7.60 4.69
CA GLU A 212 36.51 -6.35 3.96
C GLU A 212 37.47 -5.42 4.67
N ALA A 213 38.52 -5.01 3.94
CA ALA A 213 39.52 -4.10 4.42
C ALA A 213 38.79 -2.83 4.85
N ASN A 214 38.50 -2.73 6.15
CA ASN A 214 38.07 -1.52 6.79
C ASN A 214 39.22 -0.53 6.61
N MET A 215 39.12 0.23 5.53
CA MET A 215 39.89 1.43 5.29
C MET A 215 39.32 2.48 6.25
N HIS A 216 39.64 2.30 7.54
CA HIS A 216 39.58 3.38 8.50
C HIS A 216 40.89 4.13 8.34
N ASP A 217 40.78 5.32 7.74
CA ASP A 217 41.80 6.36 7.76
C ASP A 217 41.95 6.84 9.21
N ASP A 218 42.60 6.04 10.05
CA ASP A 218 43.15 6.50 11.32
C ASP A 218 44.67 6.62 11.17
N ALA A 219 45.10 7.87 11.18
CA ALA A 219 46.46 8.32 11.08
C ALA A 219 47.29 7.93 12.32
N ASP A 220 48.58 7.76 12.06
CA ASP A 220 49.69 7.91 13.00
C ASP A 220 49.72 6.96 14.20
N ASP A 221 50.21 5.74 13.97
CA ASP A 221 51.07 5.04 14.93
C ASP A 221 52.10 4.21 14.14
N ASP A 222 53.32 4.75 14.01
CA ASP A 222 54.51 4.05 13.49
C ASP A 222 54.92 2.93 14.47
N GLU A 223 54.19 1.81 14.46
CA GLU A 223 54.68 0.56 15.04
C GLU A 223 55.49 -0.19 13.97
N ASP A 224 56.79 -0.40 14.24
CA ASP A 224 57.69 -1.22 13.43
C ASP A 224 57.11 -2.63 13.22
N ILE A 225 56.43 -2.85 12.10
CA ILE A 225 55.89 -4.16 11.74
C ILE A 225 57.06 -5.08 11.38
N GLU A 226 57.44 -5.97 12.29
CA GLU A 226 58.44 -7.01 12.05
C GLU A 226 57.92 -8.00 11.01
N ILE A 227 58.35 -7.84 9.75
CA ILE A 227 57.96 -8.72 8.63
C ILE A 227 58.70 -10.06 8.78
N ARG A 228 57.99 -11.11 9.19
CA ARG A 228 58.51 -12.49 9.18
C ARG A 228 58.31 -13.14 7.81
N LEU A 229 59.36 -13.75 7.27
CA LEU A 229 59.33 -14.47 5.98
C LEU A 229 59.14 -15.98 6.19
N CYS A 230 58.47 -16.64 5.26
CA CYS A 230 58.28 -18.09 5.28
C CYS A 230 59.59 -18.81 4.92
N GLY A 231 60.09 -19.71 5.78
CA GLY A 231 61.33 -20.44 5.51
C GLY A 231 61.30 -21.44 4.35
N ASN A 232 60.15 -21.63 3.68
CA ASN A 232 60.00 -22.55 2.54
C ASN A 232 59.85 -21.83 1.18
N CYS A 233 59.31 -20.61 1.17
CA CYS A 233 59.06 -19.85 -0.07
C CYS A 233 59.50 -18.37 -0.01
N ASP A 234 60.08 -17.93 1.11
CA ASP A 234 60.55 -16.55 1.37
C ASP A 234 59.48 -15.44 1.23
N GLU A 235 58.21 -15.80 1.16
CA GLU A 235 57.08 -14.85 1.13
C GLU A 235 56.75 -14.34 2.53
N PRO A 236 56.22 -13.10 2.66
CA PRO A 236 55.81 -12.53 3.94
C PRO A 236 54.67 -13.34 4.56
N LEU A 237 54.84 -13.72 5.83
CA LEU A 237 53.82 -14.41 6.60
C LEU A 237 52.77 -13.41 7.11
N THR A 238 51.52 -13.85 7.18
CA THR A 238 50.44 -13.06 7.80
C THR A 238 50.12 -13.60 9.18
N TYR A 239 50.05 -12.72 10.18
CA TYR A 239 49.68 -13.10 11.54
C TYR A 239 48.16 -13.26 11.68
N ILE A 240 47.71 -14.45 12.06
CA ILE A 240 46.29 -14.72 12.33
C ILE A 240 46.05 -14.60 13.83
N LYS A 241 45.54 -13.44 14.28
CA LYS A 241 45.27 -13.12 15.69
C LYS A 241 44.39 -14.16 16.40
N GLN A 242 43.47 -14.80 15.68
CA GLN A 242 42.55 -15.79 16.26
C GLN A 242 43.26 -17.07 16.76
N TYR A 243 44.38 -17.43 16.13
CA TYR A 243 45.12 -18.67 16.46
C TYR A 243 46.50 -18.40 17.03
N ASP A 244 46.87 -17.12 17.16
CA ASP A 244 48.16 -16.66 17.65
C ASP A 244 49.33 -17.29 16.87
N ARG A 245 49.19 -17.36 15.54
CA ARG A 245 50.09 -18.08 14.63
C ARG A 245 50.28 -17.35 13.30
N TRP A 246 51.48 -17.48 12.75
CA TRP A 246 51.83 -17.01 11.40
C TRP A 246 51.43 -18.05 10.35
N TYR A 247 50.80 -17.61 9.26
CA TYR A 247 50.35 -18.46 8.16
C TYR A 247 50.90 -17.99 6.82
N CYS A 248 51.35 -18.93 6.00
CA CYS A 248 51.78 -18.66 4.64
C CYS A 248 50.66 -19.04 3.66
N TYR A 249 50.18 -18.07 2.87
CA TYR A 249 49.13 -18.32 1.87
C TYR A 249 49.62 -19.11 0.65
N GLU A 250 50.90 -18.97 0.29
CA GLU A 250 51.50 -19.68 -0.83
C GLU A 250 51.73 -21.16 -0.51
N CYS A 251 52.37 -21.46 0.63
CA CYS A 251 52.56 -22.84 1.08
C CYS A 251 51.31 -23.47 1.69
N LYS A 252 50.31 -22.66 2.07
CA LYS A 252 49.10 -23.06 2.80
C LYS A 252 49.38 -23.77 4.13
N GLU A 253 50.50 -23.45 4.75
CA GLU A 253 50.97 -24.06 6.00
C GLU A 253 51.27 -23.00 7.06
N TYR A 254 51.16 -23.39 8.33
CA TYR A 254 51.52 -22.54 9.46
C TYR A 254 53.03 -22.57 9.67
N ALA A 255 53.61 -21.42 10.04
CA ALA A 255 55.01 -21.38 10.45
C ALA A 255 55.22 -22.28 11.69
N PRO A 256 56.42 -22.91 11.81
CA PRO A 256 56.77 -23.66 13.01
C PRO A 256 56.67 -22.77 14.25
N ARG A 257 56.22 -23.33 15.38
CA ARG A 257 56.27 -22.61 16.66
C ARG A 257 57.73 -22.56 17.10
N ASP A 258 58.20 -21.37 17.46
CA ASP A 258 59.47 -21.18 18.15
C ASP A 258 59.52 -22.00 19.46
#